data_AF-A0A915IJA9-F1
#
_entry.id   AF-A0A915IJA9-F1
#
_cell.length_a   1.000
_cell.length_b   1.000
_cell.length_c   1.000
_cell.angle_alpha   90.00
_cell.angle_beta   90.00
_cell.angle_gamma   90.00
#
_symmetry.space_group_name_H-M   'P 1'
#
loop_
_entity.id
_entity.type
_entity.pdbx_description
1 polymer ?
#
loop_
_entity_poly.entity_id
_entity_poly.type
_entity_poly.pdbx_seq_one_letter_code
_entity_poly.pdbx_strand_id
1 'polypeptide(L)' 'MDPCEKTPTDVLASLTGQQREDITASAQHMLRMFTFNQLHTILGVEKMENSNGQRKRPFGDVEMAEESNGKKDKKEI' A
#
# COMPACT_ATOMS: atom_id res chain seq x y z
N MET A 1 25.11 -2.81 14.93
CA MET A 1 26.46 -2.48 14.44
C MET A 1 26.31 -1.62 13.20
N ASP A 2 26.81 -0.40 13.26
CA ASP A 2 26.86 0.52 12.13
C ASP A 2 27.89 0.03 11.09
N PRO A 3 27.51 -0.25 9.83
CA PRO A 3 28.46 -0.66 8.80
C PRO A 3 29.40 0.47 8.33
N CYS A 4 29.11 1.73 8.66
CA CYS A 4 29.92 2.89 8.29
C CYS A 4 31.05 3.20 9.27
N GLU A 5 30.98 2.64 10.49
CA GLU A 5 31.96 2.87 11.55
C GLU A 5 33.04 1.78 11.59
N LYS A 6 34.28 2.19 11.87
CA LYS A 6 35.42 1.26 11.96
C LYS A 6 35.34 0.38 13.21
N THR A 7 34.83 0.95 14.30
CA THR A 7 34.62 0.24 15.56
C THR A 7 33.21 -0.30 15.64
N PRO A 8 33.01 -1.42 16.35
CA PRO A 8 31.68 -1.94 16.64
C PRO A 8 30.82 -0.90 17.37
N THR A 9 29.92 -0.25 16.63
CA THR A 9 29.12 0.88 17.13
C THR A 9 27.62 0.56 17.02
N ASP A 10 26.86 0.75 18.10
CA ASP A 10 25.40 0.64 18.08
C ASP A 10 24.77 2.01 17.77
N VAL A 11 24.11 2.12 16.60
CA VAL A 11 23.44 3.35 16.15
C VAL A 11 22.32 3.77 17.09
N LEU A 12 21.69 2.80 17.77
CA LEU A 12 20.57 3.07 18.66
C LEU A 12 21.02 3.44 20.07
N ALA A 13 22.32 3.44 20.37
CA ALA A 13 22.85 3.68 21.72
C ALA A 13 22.45 5.04 22.31
N SER A 14 22.20 6.05 21.46
CA SER A 14 21.75 7.38 21.87
C SER A 14 20.29 7.43 22.32
N LEU A 15 19.48 6.41 22.01
CA LEU A 15 18.08 6.35 22.41
C LEU A 15 17.93 5.98 23.88
N THR A 16 17.08 6.73 24.58
CA THR A 16 16.64 6.38 25.94
C THR A 16 15.80 5.10 25.94
N GLY A 17 15.67 4.46 27.11
CA GLY A 17 14.83 3.27 27.27
C GLY A 17 13.38 3.49 26.81
N GLN A 18 12.79 4.62 27.19
CA GLN A 18 11.42 4.97 26.79
C GLN A 18 11.28 5.13 25.27
N GLN A 19 12.22 5.83 24.63
CA GLN A 19 12.19 6.00 23.17
C GLN A 19 12.29 4.67 22.43
N ARG A 20 13.10 3.73 22.93
CA ARG A 20 13.19 2.37 22.35
C ARG A 20 11.87 1.62 22.48
N GLU A 21 11.20 1.74 23.63
CA GLU A 21 9.90 1.12 23.87
C GLU A 21 8.83 1.73 22.95
N ASP A 22 8.75 3.06 22.87
CA ASP A 22 7.77 3.76 22.04
C ASP A 22 7.91 3.41 20.55
N ILE A 23 9.15 3.37 20.02
CA ILE A 23 9.44 2.95 18.64
C ILE A 23 9.03 1.50 18.43
N THR A 24 9.32 0.62 19.39
CA THR A 24 8.96 -0.80 19.28
C THR A 24 7.45 -1.00 19.32
N ALA A 25 6.76 -0.35 20.25
CA ALA A 25 5.31 -0.43 20.41
C ALA A 25 4.56 0.08 19.17
N SER A 26 4.99 1.23 18.62
CA SER A 26 4.41 1.79 17.40
C SER A 26 4.65 0.89 16.18
N ALA A 27 5.86 0.35 16.00
CA ALA A 27 6.15 -0.59 14.92
C ALA A 27 5.29 -1.86 15.00
N GLN A 28 5.10 -2.43 16.19
CA GLN A 28 4.22 -3.58 16.39
C GLN A 28 2.78 -3.28 16.00
N HIS A 29 2.27 -2.09 16.35
CA HIS A 29 0.93 -1.69 15.96
C HIS A 29 0.80 -1.54 14.43
N MET A 30 1.77 -0.88 13.78
CA MET A 30 1.80 -0.72 12.34
C MET A 30 1.88 -2.06 11.60
N LEU A 31 2.62 -3.04 12.11
CA LEU A 31 2.65 -4.39 11.53
C LEU A 31 1.28 -5.07 11.58
N ARG A 32 0.51 -4.90 12.67
CA ARG A 32 -0.89 -5.39 12.71
C ARG A 32 -1.74 -4.68 11.66
N MET A 33 -1.62 -3.35 11.54
CA MET A 33 -2.33 -2.57 10.52
C MET A 33 -2.00 -3.05 9.10
N PHE A 34 -0.74 -3.38 8.82
CA PHE A 34 -0.29 -3.96 7.55
C PHE A 34 -1.01 -5.29 7.25
N THR A 35 -1.12 -6.19 8.24
CA THR A 35 -1.83 -7.47 8.05
C THR A 35 -3.33 -7.31 7.76
N PHE A 36 -3.95 -6.22 8.21
CA PHE A 36 -5.35 -5.88 7.94
C PHE A 36 -5.53 -4.98 6.70
N ASN A 37 -4.52 -4.93 5.82
CA ASN A 37 -4.54 -4.14 4.58
C ASN A 37 -4.76 -2.63 4.81
N GLN A 38 -4.33 -2.12 5.97
CA GLN A 38 -4.42 -0.70 6.35
C GLN A 38 -3.10 0.05 6.09
N LEU A 39 -2.39 -0.34 5.03
CA LEU A 39 -1.10 0.27 4.66
C LEU A 39 -1.24 1.75 4.32
N HIS A 40 -2.39 2.16 3.77
CA HIS A 40 -2.72 3.56 3.51
C HIS A 40 -2.65 4.43 4.77
N THR A 41 -3.17 3.93 5.90
CA THR A 41 -3.12 4.61 7.20
C THR A 41 -1.69 4.75 7.70
N ILE A 42 -0.86 3.73 7.50
CA ILE A 42 0.56 3.75 7.89
C ILE A 42 1.34 4.79 7.09
N LEU A 43 1.09 4.87 5.78
CA LEU A 43 1.77 5.80 4.88
C LEU A 43 1.19 7.22 4.92
N GLY A 44 0.08 7.44 5.63
CA GLY A 44 -0.61 8.74 5.65
C GLY A 44 -1.20 9.14 4.30
N VAL A 45 -1.58 8.15 3.49
CA VAL A 45 -2.20 8.36 2.17
C VAL A 45 -3.69 8.03 2.23
N GLU A 46 -4.44 8.62 1.31
CA GLU A 46 -5.84 8.28 1.16
C GLU A 46 -5.98 6.80 0.73
N LYS A 47 -6.99 6.13 1.29
CA LYS A 47 -7.29 4.75 0.93
C LYS A 47 -7.76 4.73 -0.52
N MET A 48 -7.00 4.05 -1.38
CA MET A 48 -7.45 3.81 -2.75
C MET A 48 -8.77 3.06 -2.71
N GLU A 49 -9.79 3.58 -3.38
CA GLU A 49 -11.06 2.88 -3.50
C GLU A 49 -10.80 1.54 -4.17
N ASN A 50 -11.18 0.45 -3.50
CA ASN A 50 -11.12 -0.86 -4.12
C ASN A 50 -12.09 -0.83 -5.30
N SER A 51 -11.56 -0.68 -6.51
CA SER A 51 -12.31 -0.95 -7.74
C SER A 51 -12.64 -2.44 -7.74
N ASN A 52 -13.66 -2.84 -7.00
CA ASN A 52 -14.27 -4.17 -7.05
C ASN A 52 -15.01 -4.40 -8.38
N GLY A 53 -14.69 -3.63 -9.42
CA GLY A 53 -15.07 -3.86 -10.80
C GLY A 53 -14.07 -4.82 -11.46
N GLN A 54 -14.47 -6.09 -11.55
CA GLN A 54 -14.14 -6.96 -12.68
C GLN A 54 -12.66 -7.16 -13.05
N ARG A 55 -11.84 -7.70 -12.15
CA ARG A 55 -10.64 -8.42 -12.60
C ARG A 55 -11.00 -9.84 -13.01
N LYS A 56 -11.60 -10.00 -14.20
CA LYS A 56 -11.57 -11.30 -14.89
C LYS A 56 -10.10 -11.60 -15.17
N ARG A 57 -9.60 -12.71 -14.62
CA ARG A 57 -8.24 -13.19 -14.84
C ARG A 57 -8.08 -13.46 -16.35
N PRO A 58 -7.11 -12.88 -17.07
CA PRO A 58 -6.98 -13.10 -18.50
C PRO A 58 -6.14 -14.36 -18.75
N PHE A 59 -6.68 -15.53 -18.47
CA PHE A 59 -6.18 -16.81 -18.98
C PHE A 59 -7.38 -17.74 -19.16
N GLY A 60 -7.95 -17.72 -20.36
CA GLY A 60 -9.13 -18.50 -20.72
C GLY A 60 -9.76 -17.97 -22.00
N ASP A 61 -9.18 -18.44 -23.11
CA ASP A 61 -9.79 -18.63 -24.43
C ASP A 61 -10.17 -17.42 -25.30
N VAL A 62 -9.57 -17.44 -26.49
CA VAL A 62 -9.89 -16.61 -27.65
C VAL A 62 -11.27 -17.02 -28.17
N GLU A 63 -12.26 -16.15 -28.13
CA GLU A 63 -13.38 -16.16 -29.08
C GLU A 63 -13.85 -14.73 -29.40
N MET A 64 -14.35 -14.60 -30.63
CA MET A 64 -14.39 -13.44 -31.50
C MET A 64 -15.78 -12.76 -31.48
N ALA A 65 -15.88 -11.61 -32.17
CA ALA A 65 -17.09 -10.89 -32.56
C ALA A 65 -17.77 -10.02 -31.46
N GLU A 66 -18.32 -8.84 -31.72
CA GLU A 66 -18.50 -8.08 -32.95
C GLU A 66 -18.76 -6.59 -32.62
N GLU A 67 -18.68 -5.79 -33.67
CA GLU A 67 -18.76 -4.34 -33.79
C GLU A 67 -20.19 -3.78 -33.65
N SER A 68 -20.36 -2.64 -32.98
CA SER A 68 -21.37 -1.61 -33.32
C SER A 68 -21.05 -0.34 -32.51
N ASN A 69 -20.44 0.69 -33.09
CA ASN A 69 -20.94 1.70 -34.02
C ASN A 69 -22.07 2.60 -33.48
N GLY A 70 -21.74 3.89 -33.37
CA GLY A 70 -22.66 5.01 -33.62
C GLY A 70 -23.12 5.76 -32.37
N LYS A 71 -22.62 6.98 -32.08
CA LYS A 71 -22.93 8.30 -32.69
C LYS A 71 -24.07 9.04 -31.96
N LYS A 72 -23.75 10.31 -31.62
CA LYS A 72 -24.66 11.48 -31.47
C LYS A 72 -25.53 11.49 -30.21
N ASP A 73 -25.93 12.60 -29.62
CA ASP A 73 -25.59 14.02 -29.65
C ASP A 73 -26.38 14.62 -28.45
N LYS A 74 -25.75 15.54 -27.72
CA LYS A 74 -26.31 16.77 -27.12
C LYS A 74 -27.85 16.86 -26.93
N LYS A 75 -28.34 16.97 -25.69
CA LYS A 75 -29.05 18.16 -25.17
C LYS A 75 -29.51 18.06 -23.71
N GLU A 76 -29.41 19.23 -23.07
CA GLU A 76 -30.05 19.77 -21.88
C GLU A 76 -31.39 19.15 -21.45
N ILE A 77 -31.56 18.99 -20.13
CA ILE A 77 -32.72 19.47 -19.36
C ILE A 77 -32.20 20.10 -18.08
#